data_AF-A0A1B6LN71-F1
#
_entry.id   AF-A0A1B6LN71-F1
#
_cell.length_a   1.000
_cell.length_b   1.000
_cell.length_c   1.000
_cell.angle_alpha   90.00
_cell.angle_beta   90.00
_cell.angle_gamma   90.00
#
_symmetry.space_group_name_H-M   'P 1'
#
loop_
_entity.id
_entity.type
_entity.pdbx_description
1 polymer ?
#
loop_
_entity_poly.entity_id
_entity_poly.type
_entity_poly.pdbx_seq_one_letter_code
_entity_poly.pdbx_strand_id
1 'polypeptide(L)'
;MAQINILSNLKDDIFSVVEDNQICDLRIIGQEENGLLIFTWIEEENSKEIQVVGTYDRLNKHVHILHKLEYNKNCSVIQATINFSKSILVYVTKTSKNDNENNSESPMFEYEVFLHCSADGRAHTKTLDVKRPQQIMAQFLFKKKPNRQEKLLIFIHQDSVTLYQVELQEADGIKEPVKVALAEQVLKSFTWAQWDAGNQCLYYIHYRKPPQ
;
A
#
# COMPACT_ATOMS: atom_id res chain seq x y z
N MET A 1 -20.95 -27.93 -17.34
CA MET A 1 -19.94 -27.79 -16.27
C MET A 1 -18.75 -27.06 -16.86
N ALA A 2 -18.52 -25.81 -16.46
CA ALA A 2 -17.37 -25.04 -16.94
C ALA A 2 -16.09 -25.65 -16.36
N GLN A 3 -15.18 -26.07 -17.23
CA GLN A 3 -13.80 -26.40 -16.85
C GLN A 3 -13.17 -25.13 -16.30
N ILE A 4 -12.99 -25.06 -14.98
CA ILE A 4 -12.11 -24.08 -14.36
C ILE A 4 -10.70 -24.46 -14.83
N ASN A 5 -10.14 -23.67 -15.73
CA ASN A 5 -8.77 -23.84 -16.18
C ASN A 5 -7.86 -23.39 -15.02
N ILE A 6 -7.44 -24.34 -14.17
CA ILE A 6 -6.69 -24.09 -12.92
C ILE A 6 -5.23 -23.65 -13.18
N LEU A 7 -4.84 -23.37 -14.42
CA LEU A 7 -3.43 -23.24 -14.84
C LEU A 7 -3.10 -22.00 -15.68
N SER A 8 -3.93 -20.95 -15.69
CA SER A 8 -3.40 -19.65 -16.12
C SER A 8 -2.52 -19.08 -15.02
N ASN A 9 -1.28 -18.72 -15.35
CA ASN A 9 -0.42 -18.01 -14.42
C ASN A 9 -1.05 -16.63 -14.17
N LEU A 10 -1.21 -16.23 -12.90
CA LEU A 10 -1.70 -14.90 -12.54
C LEU A 10 -0.92 -13.79 -13.25
N LYS A 11 0.38 -14.02 -13.46
CA LYS A 11 1.23 -13.16 -14.27
C LYS A 11 0.63 -13.02 -15.68
N ASP A 12 0.46 -14.12 -16.39
CA ASP A 12 -0.04 -14.13 -17.78
C ASP A 12 -1.45 -13.53 -17.89
N ASP A 13 -2.32 -13.78 -16.91
CA ASP A 13 -3.66 -13.17 -16.87
C ASP A 13 -3.58 -11.64 -16.74
N ILE A 14 -2.63 -11.10 -15.97
CA ILE A 14 -2.44 -9.66 -15.82
C ILE A 14 -1.81 -9.07 -17.08
N PHE A 15 -0.77 -9.69 -17.62
CA PHE A 15 -0.15 -9.27 -18.88
C PHE A 15 -1.13 -9.33 -20.06
N SER A 16 -2.14 -10.20 -20.03
CA SER A 16 -3.19 -10.23 -21.06
C SER A 16 -4.13 -9.02 -21.02
N VAL A 17 -4.21 -8.34 -19.86
CA VAL A 17 -5.11 -7.19 -19.65
C VAL A 17 -4.36 -5.87 -19.72
N VAL A 18 -3.09 -5.84 -19.31
CA VAL A 18 -2.22 -4.68 -19.48
C VAL A 18 -1.54 -4.83 -20.83
N GLU A 19 -2.13 -4.23 -21.86
CA GLU A 19 -1.76 -4.35 -23.29
C GLU A 19 -0.37 -3.77 -23.63
N ASP A 20 0.72 -4.21 -22.99
CA ASP A 20 2.05 -3.69 -23.34
C ASP A 20 3.20 -4.70 -23.14
N ASN A 21 4.02 -4.82 -24.19
CA ASN A 21 5.25 -5.61 -24.17
C ASN A 21 6.39 -4.92 -23.38
N GLN A 22 6.14 -3.72 -22.84
CA GLN A 22 7.12 -2.89 -22.14
C GLN A 22 7.04 -2.98 -20.60
N ILE A 23 6.24 -3.91 -20.08
CA ILE A 23 6.06 -4.08 -18.63
C ILE A 23 7.16 -4.97 -18.06
N CYS A 24 7.83 -4.50 -17.01
CA CYS A 24 8.78 -5.28 -16.22
C CYS A 24 8.55 -5.14 -14.70
N ASP A 25 9.20 -5.99 -13.90
CA ASP A 25 9.16 -5.98 -12.43
C ASP A 25 7.75 -5.97 -11.80
N LEU A 26 6.82 -6.76 -12.37
CA LEU A 26 5.46 -6.93 -11.84
C LEU A 26 5.51 -7.63 -10.48
N ARG A 27 4.99 -6.97 -9.44
CA ARG A 27 4.95 -7.46 -8.05
C ARG A 27 3.58 -7.24 -7.43
N ILE A 28 3.14 -8.19 -6.60
CA ILE A 28 2.00 -8.01 -5.70
C ILE A 28 2.49 -7.24 -4.48
N ILE A 29 1.81 -6.15 -4.13
CA ILE A 29 2.15 -5.28 -3.00
C ILE A 29 1.00 -5.10 -2.00
N GLY A 30 -0.15 -5.71 -2.27
CA GLY A 30 -1.29 -5.69 -1.35
C GLY A 30 -2.44 -6.59 -1.78
N GLN A 31 -3.32 -6.88 -0.85
CA GLN A 31 -4.58 -7.59 -1.09
C GLN A 31 -5.64 -7.06 -0.11
N GLU A 32 -6.83 -6.78 -0.63
CA GLU A 32 -7.96 -6.30 0.17
C GLU A 32 -8.96 -7.41 0.52
N GLU A 33 -9.90 -7.12 1.43
CA GLU A 33 -10.91 -8.06 1.96
C GLU A 33 -11.65 -8.83 0.87
N ASN A 34 -12.03 -8.16 -0.23
CA ASN A 34 -12.77 -8.75 -1.33
C ASN A 34 -11.90 -9.58 -2.30
N GLY A 35 -10.63 -9.82 -1.95
CA GLY A 35 -9.67 -10.54 -2.78
C GLY A 35 -9.08 -9.70 -3.93
N LEU A 36 -9.40 -8.41 -3.99
CA LEU A 36 -8.78 -7.48 -4.93
C LEU A 36 -7.29 -7.39 -4.64
N LEU A 37 -6.48 -7.61 -5.66
CA LEU A 37 -5.03 -7.55 -5.54
C LEU A 37 -4.53 -6.18 -5.96
N ILE A 38 -3.48 -5.70 -5.29
CA ILE A 38 -2.77 -4.48 -5.62
C ILE A 38 -1.39 -4.86 -6.13
N PHE A 39 -1.07 -4.34 -7.30
CA PHE A 39 0.17 -4.61 -8.01
C PHE A 39 0.95 -3.32 -8.24
N THR A 40 2.25 -3.50 -8.42
CA THR A 40 3.11 -2.51 -9.05
C THR A 40 3.90 -3.14 -10.17
N TRP A 41 4.16 -2.37 -11.21
CA TRP A 41 5.05 -2.71 -12.30
C TRP A 41 5.78 -1.46 -12.79
N ILE A 42 6.80 -1.68 -13.63
CA ILE A 42 7.51 -0.61 -14.31
C ILE A 42 7.12 -0.68 -15.79
N GLU A 43 6.77 0.46 -16.36
CA GLU A 43 6.55 0.63 -17.80
C GLU A 43 7.39 1.81 -18.32
N GLU A 44 7.68 1.83 -19.61
CA GLU A 44 8.35 2.96 -20.24
C GLU A 44 7.31 3.89 -20.89
N GLU A 45 7.26 5.14 -20.45
CA GLU A 45 6.37 6.16 -21.01
C GLU A 45 7.22 7.37 -21.43
N ASN A 46 7.22 7.71 -22.73
CA ASN A 46 7.98 8.83 -23.28
C ASN A 46 9.48 8.80 -22.90
N SER A 47 10.12 7.63 -23.00
CA SER A 47 11.52 7.40 -22.63
C SER A 47 11.85 7.62 -21.14
N LYS A 48 10.83 7.58 -20.28
CA LYS A 48 10.98 7.57 -18.83
C LYS A 48 10.42 6.28 -18.25
N GLU A 49 11.14 5.68 -17.32
CA GLU A 49 10.63 4.58 -16.53
C GLU A 49 9.60 5.13 -15.52
N ILE A 50 8.40 4.57 -15.53
CA ILE A 50 7.29 4.94 -14.66
C ILE A 50 6.95 3.72 -13.79
N GLN A 51 6.91 3.92 -12.48
CA GLN A 51 6.34 2.93 -11.56
C GLN A 51 4.83 3.13 -11.48
N VAL A 52 4.08 2.14 -11.92
CA VAL A 52 2.62 2.14 -11.86
C VAL A 52 2.16 1.34 -10.66
N VAL A 53 1.10 1.81 -10.02
CA VAL A 53 0.36 1.09 -8.99
C VAL A 53 -1.08 0.92 -9.48
N GLY A 54 -1.56 -0.32 -9.49
CA GLY A 54 -2.88 -0.65 -9.98
C GLY A 54 -3.53 -1.78 -9.18
N THR A 55 -4.82 -1.95 -9.39
CA THR A 55 -5.58 -3.09 -8.85
C THR A 55 -5.94 -4.07 -9.95
N TYR A 56 -6.03 -5.34 -9.59
CA TYR A 56 -6.51 -6.38 -10.48
C TYR A 56 -7.69 -7.11 -9.82
N ASP A 57 -8.85 -6.99 -10.46
CA ASP A 57 -10.03 -7.77 -10.12
C ASP A 57 -9.99 -9.10 -10.87
N ARG A 58 -9.71 -10.18 -10.13
CA ARG A 58 -9.61 -11.54 -10.69
C ARG A 58 -10.93 -12.02 -11.29
N LEU A 59 -12.08 -11.60 -10.74
CA LEU A 59 -13.39 -12.07 -11.19
C LEU A 59 -13.77 -11.39 -12.51
N ASN A 60 -13.51 -10.09 -12.60
CA ASN A 60 -13.85 -9.28 -13.77
C ASN A 60 -12.72 -9.19 -14.81
N LYS A 61 -11.54 -9.76 -14.50
CA LYS A 61 -10.31 -9.64 -15.30
C LYS A 61 -10.01 -8.20 -15.69
N HIS A 62 -10.13 -7.28 -14.74
CA HIS A 62 -10.04 -5.85 -14.99
C HIS A 62 -8.90 -5.24 -14.19
N VAL A 63 -8.04 -4.48 -14.87
CA VAL A 63 -6.99 -3.68 -14.24
C VAL A 63 -7.46 -2.24 -14.10
N HIS A 64 -7.27 -1.66 -12.93
CA HIS A 64 -7.54 -0.25 -12.68
C HIS A 64 -6.29 0.43 -12.15
N ILE A 65 -5.75 1.40 -12.90
CA ILE A 65 -4.59 2.19 -12.52
C ILE A 65 -5.00 3.16 -11.42
N LEU A 66 -4.27 3.12 -10.30
CA LEU A 66 -4.49 4.00 -9.15
C LEU A 66 -3.52 5.16 -9.12
N HIS A 67 -2.25 4.92 -9.49
CA HIS A 67 -1.21 5.93 -9.44
C HIS A 67 -0.07 5.62 -10.42
N LYS A 68 0.58 6.67 -10.92
CA LYS A 68 1.81 6.63 -11.72
C LYS A 68 2.85 7.52 -11.05
N LEU A 69 4.04 7.00 -10.84
CA LEU A 69 5.17 7.64 -10.19
C LEU A 69 6.37 7.60 -11.13
N GLU A 70 7.22 8.63 -11.12
CA GLU A 70 8.52 8.52 -11.76
C GLU A 70 9.33 7.43 -11.06
N TYR A 71 9.83 6.46 -11.82
CA TYR A 71 10.57 5.35 -11.25
C TYR A 71 11.95 5.79 -10.77
N ASN A 72 12.34 5.32 -9.58
CA ASN A 72 13.66 5.52 -9.02
C ASN A 72 14.22 4.18 -8.56
N LYS A 73 15.37 3.77 -9.10
CA LYS A 73 16.03 2.51 -8.76
C LYS A 73 16.34 2.37 -7.26
N ASN A 74 16.55 3.50 -6.57
CA ASN A 74 16.83 3.53 -5.15
C ASN A 74 15.58 3.67 -4.29
N CYS A 75 14.40 3.94 -4.85
CA CYS A 75 13.14 4.14 -4.13
C CYS A 75 11.98 3.46 -4.86
N SER A 76 11.45 2.39 -4.28
CA SER A 76 10.36 1.62 -4.88
C SER A 76 9.16 1.51 -3.94
N VAL A 77 7.96 1.53 -4.50
CA VAL A 77 6.75 1.13 -3.77
C VAL A 77 6.80 -0.37 -3.48
N ILE A 78 6.70 -0.75 -2.20
CA ILE A 78 6.81 -2.14 -1.76
C ILE A 78 5.53 -2.69 -1.13
N GLN A 79 4.62 -1.82 -0.71
CA GLN A 79 3.36 -2.21 -0.09
C GLN A 79 2.31 -1.14 -0.38
N ALA A 80 1.06 -1.55 -0.58
CA ALA A 80 -0.06 -0.64 -0.75
C ALA A 80 -1.38 -1.22 -0.23
N THR A 81 -2.30 -0.31 0.10
CA THR A 81 -3.69 -0.60 0.46
C THR A 81 -4.61 0.49 -0.06
N ILE A 82 -5.87 0.15 -0.35
CA ILE A 82 -6.91 1.10 -0.76
C ILE A 82 -8.12 1.03 0.18
N ASN A 83 -8.81 2.15 0.32
CA ASN A 83 -10.06 2.17 1.07
C ASN A 83 -11.20 1.48 0.27
N PHE A 84 -12.34 1.23 0.93
CA PHE A 84 -13.46 0.50 0.34
C PHE A 84 -13.94 1.10 -1.00
N SER A 85 -14.02 2.43 -1.09
CA SER A 85 -14.44 3.13 -2.31
C SER A 85 -13.34 3.29 -3.37
N LYS A 86 -12.13 2.78 -3.11
CA LYS A 86 -10.95 2.87 -4.00
C LYS A 86 -10.56 4.31 -4.35
N SER A 87 -10.95 5.28 -3.53
CA SER A 87 -10.70 6.70 -3.75
C SER A 87 -9.42 7.19 -3.06
N ILE A 88 -8.93 6.42 -2.09
CA ILE A 88 -7.68 6.70 -1.37
C ILE A 88 -6.79 5.47 -1.48
N LEU A 89 -5.57 5.70 -1.96
CA LEU A 89 -4.45 4.77 -1.95
C LEU A 89 -3.49 5.19 -0.83
N VAL A 90 -3.08 4.25 0.01
CA VAL A 90 -1.94 4.43 0.90
C VAL A 90 -0.86 3.44 0.47
N TYR A 91 0.36 3.93 0.31
CA TYR A 91 1.48 3.09 -0.13
C TYR A 91 2.74 3.38 0.67
N VAL A 92 3.60 2.38 0.76
CA VAL A 92 4.88 2.43 1.45
C VAL A 92 5.99 2.34 0.43
N THR A 93 6.90 3.30 0.48
CA THR A 93 8.15 3.25 -0.29
C THR A 93 9.27 2.65 0.54
N LYS A 94 10.22 2.00 -0.12
CA LYS A 94 11.49 1.56 0.45
C LYS A 94 12.61 2.24 -0.32
N THR A 95 13.37 3.08 0.38
CA THR A 95 14.54 3.77 -0.15
C THR A 95 15.82 3.13 0.34
N SER A 96 16.76 2.83 -0.56
CA SER A 96 18.12 2.42 -0.22
C SER A 96 19.02 3.64 -0.10
N LYS A 97 19.62 3.84 1.08
CA LYS A 97 20.59 4.90 1.36
C LYS A 97 22.02 4.41 1.11
N ASN A 98 22.25 3.81 -0.06
CA ASN A 98 23.61 3.47 -0.47
C ASN A 98 24.31 4.75 -0.96
N ASP A 99 24.75 5.57 -0.02
CA ASP A 99 25.68 6.66 -0.31
C ASP A 99 27.06 6.04 -0.55
N ASN A 100 27.49 6.00 -1.82
CA ASN A 100 28.87 5.94 -2.29
C ASN A 100 29.89 5.09 -1.51
N GLU A 101 30.24 3.93 -2.08
CA GLU A 101 31.55 3.22 -2.06
C GLU A 101 32.35 2.99 -0.75
N ASN A 102 31.93 3.48 0.41
CA ASN A 102 32.69 3.34 1.65
C ASN A 102 31.92 2.54 2.71
N ASN A 103 32.15 1.22 2.69
CA ASN A 103 32.15 0.29 3.85
C ASN A 103 31.13 0.58 4.96
N SER A 104 29.86 0.26 4.73
CA SER A 104 28.98 -0.21 5.80
C SER A 104 28.46 -1.60 5.44
N GLU A 105 28.63 -2.57 6.33
CA GLU A 105 28.37 -4.01 6.11
C GLU A 105 26.87 -4.36 5.96
N SER A 106 25.96 -3.38 6.00
CA SER A 106 24.52 -3.62 5.90
C SER A 106 23.82 -2.48 5.14
N PRO A 107 22.97 -2.79 4.14
CA PRO A 107 22.22 -1.77 3.42
C PRO A 107 21.30 -1.03 4.37
N MET A 108 21.44 0.29 4.44
CA MET A 108 20.55 1.15 5.22
C MET A 108 19.29 1.42 4.40
N PHE A 109 18.15 0.93 4.88
CA PHE A 109 16.85 1.18 4.27
C PHE A 109 16.07 2.22 5.06
N GLU A 110 15.22 2.94 4.34
CA GLU A 110 14.25 3.85 4.93
C GLU A 110 12.89 3.64 4.28
N TYR A 111 11.88 3.47 5.13
CA TYR A 111 10.51 3.25 4.73
C TYR A 111 9.69 4.49 5.04
N GLU A 112 8.86 4.91 4.09
CA GLU A 112 8.02 6.10 4.23
C GLU A 112 6.62 5.85 3.68
N VAL A 113 5.60 6.34 4.41
CA VAL A 113 4.19 6.14 4.08
C VAL A 113 3.62 7.37 3.37
N PHE A 114 3.00 7.13 2.22
CA PHE A 114 2.35 8.14 1.41
C PHE A 114 0.86 7.85 1.29
N LEU A 115 0.08 8.93 1.16
CA LEU A 115 -1.32 8.90 0.83
C LEU A 115 -1.53 9.57 -0.52
N HIS A 116 -2.26 8.91 -1.40
CA HIS A 116 -2.64 9.38 -2.72
C HIS A 116 -4.15 9.32 -2.89
N CYS A 117 -4.74 10.37 -3.46
CA CYS A 117 -6.14 10.38 -3.87
C CYS A 117 -6.33 11.25 -5.12
N SER A 118 -7.41 10.98 -5.86
CA SER A 118 -7.89 11.87 -6.91
C SER A 118 -9.08 12.68 -6.40
N ALA A 119 -8.97 14.01 -6.42
CA ALA A 119 -10.03 14.94 -6.05
C ALA A 119 -10.05 16.08 -7.07
N ASP A 120 -11.25 16.49 -7.50
CA ASP A 120 -11.45 17.58 -8.47
C ASP A 120 -10.70 17.40 -9.80
N GLY A 121 -10.54 16.14 -10.24
CA GLY A 121 -9.77 15.79 -11.45
C GLY A 121 -8.26 15.98 -11.30
N ARG A 122 -7.76 16.23 -10.09
CA ARG A 122 -6.34 16.38 -9.78
C ARG A 122 -5.86 15.30 -8.82
N ALA A 123 -4.67 14.79 -9.10
CA ALA A 123 -3.93 13.91 -8.20
C ALA A 123 -3.39 14.71 -7.01
N HIS A 124 -3.62 14.19 -5.81
CA HIS A 124 -3.07 14.73 -4.57
C HIS A 124 -2.29 13.63 -3.86
N THR A 125 -0.99 13.86 -3.66
CA THR A 125 -0.10 12.96 -2.92
C THR A 125 0.52 13.73 -1.76
N LYS A 126 0.52 13.13 -0.56
CA LYS A 126 1.20 13.67 0.61
C LYS A 126 1.85 12.57 1.43
N THR A 127 2.89 12.91 2.19
CA THR A 127 3.46 12.04 3.22
C THR A 127 2.53 12.01 4.45
N LEU A 128 2.56 10.90 5.20
CA LEU A 128 1.93 10.83 6.53
C LEU A 128 2.91 11.12 7.67
N ASP A 129 4.12 11.59 7.34
CA ASP A 129 5.23 11.84 8.28
C ASP A 129 5.63 10.58 9.08
N VAL A 130 5.28 9.38 8.57
CA VAL A 130 5.69 8.10 9.12
C VAL A 130 6.88 7.59 8.33
N LYS A 131 8.06 7.82 8.90
CA LYS A 131 9.36 7.49 8.29
C LYS A 131 10.23 6.70 9.26
N ARG A 132 10.66 5.50 8.89
CA ARG A 132 11.36 4.55 9.79
C ARG A 132 12.39 3.70 9.05
N PRO A 133 13.47 3.26 9.73
CA PRO A 133 14.35 2.22 9.18
C PRO A 133 13.74 0.81 9.23
N GLN A 134 12.74 0.58 10.09
CA GLN A 134 11.99 -0.67 10.15
C GLN A 134 10.96 -0.75 9.01
N GLN A 135 10.71 -1.97 8.51
CA GLN A 135 9.69 -2.19 7.50
C GLN A 135 8.32 -1.71 7.99
N ILE A 136 7.63 -0.98 7.13
CA ILE A 136 6.28 -0.47 7.38
C ILE A 136 5.28 -1.23 6.52
N MET A 137 4.12 -1.54 7.09
CA MET A 137 2.93 -2.01 6.38
C MET A 137 1.75 -1.12 6.75
N ALA A 138 0.89 -0.82 5.79
CA ALA A 138 -0.34 -0.07 5.95
C ALA A 138 -1.54 -0.91 5.50
N GLN A 139 -2.67 -0.78 6.19
CA GLN A 139 -3.87 -1.56 5.87
C GLN A 139 -5.15 -0.80 6.21
N PHE A 140 -6.02 -0.60 5.22
CA PHE A 140 -7.36 -0.09 5.46
C PHE A 140 -8.25 -1.14 6.12
N LEU A 141 -9.14 -0.66 6.99
CA LEU A 141 -10.18 -1.44 7.65
C LEU A 141 -11.50 -1.25 6.91
N PHE A 142 -12.05 -2.37 6.48
CA PHE A 142 -13.29 -2.48 5.76
C PHE A 142 -14.42 -2.70 6.77
N LYS A 143 -15.39 -1.79 6.76
CA LYS A 143 -16.58 -1.89 7.60
C LYS A 143 -17.73 -2.38 6.73
N LYS A 144 -18.65 -3.15 7.32
CA LYS A 144 -19.89 -3.60 6.65
C LYS A 144 -20.76 -2.46 6.10
N LYS A 145 -20.57 -1.22 6.56
CA LYS A 145 -21.22 -0.03 6.05
C LYS A 145 -20.16 1.00 5.65
N PRO A 146 -20.25 1.59 4.44
CA PRO A 146 -19.37 2.67 4.04
C PRO A 146 -19.50 3.82 5.05
N ASN A 147 -18.36 4.35 5.48
CA ASN A 147 -18.28 5.44 6.45
C ASN A 147 -17.35 6.50 5.86
N ARG A 148 -17.70 7.79 6.00
CA ARG A 148 -16.80 8.89 5.61
C ARG A 148 -15.47 8.84 6.37
N GLN A 149 -15.48 8.26 7.57
CA GLN A 149 -14.31 8.04 8.40
C GLN A 149 -13.78 6.62 8.21
N GLU A 150 -12.77 6.55 7.37
CA GLU A 150 -11.99 5.36 7.11
C GLU A 150 -11.00 5.13 8.25
N LYS A 151 -10.66 3.87 8.49
CA LYS A 151 -9.69 3.46 9.49
C LYS A 151 -8.50 2.83 8.79
N LEU A 152 -7.30 3.27 9.16
CA LEU A 152 -6.05 2.82 8.57
C LEU A 152 -5.12 2.35 9.69
N LEU A 153 -4.64 1.11 9.62
CA LEU A 153 -3.56 0.63 10.47
C LEU A 153 -2.23 0.90 9.80
N ILE A 154 -1.25 1.36 10.59
CA ILE A 154 0.15 1.40 10.20
C ILE A 154 0.94 0.56 11.19
N PHE A 155 1.67 -0.40 10.66
CA PHE A 155 2.52 -1.35 11.36
C PHE A 155 3.96 -0.96 11.10
N ILE A 156 4.72 -0.72 12.16
CA ILE A 156 6.17 -0.52 12.09
C ILE A 156 6.78 -1.75 12.76
N HIS A 157 7.49 -2.57 11.98
CA HIS A 157 8.03 -3.86 12.44
C HIS A 157 8.83 -3.69 13.75
N GLN A 158 8.51 -4.52 14.76
CA GLN A 158 9.11 -4.49 16.09
C GLN A 158 8.92 -3.21 16.92
N ASP A 159 8.15 -2.24 16.42
CA ASP A 159 7.94 -0.95 17.07
C ASP A 159 6.48 -0.76 17.47
N SER A 160 5.57 -0.54 16.52
CA SER A 160 4.18 -0.21 16.91
C SER A 160 3.14 -0.56 15.86
N VAL A 161 1.91 -0.71 16.32
CA VAL A 161 0.73 -0.70 15.46
C VAL A 161 -0.12 0.49 15.88
N THR A 162 -0.35 1.40 14.94
CA THR A 162 -1.10 2.64 15.18
C THR A 162 -2.31 2.69 14.26
N LEU A 163 -3.45 3.03 14.84
CA LEU A 163 -4.71 3.26 14.14
C LEU A 163 -4.83 4.75 13.82
N TYR A 164 -4.99 5.05 12.55
CA TYR A 164 -5.29 6.37 12.01
C TYR A 164 -6.74 6.43 11.56
N GLN A 165 -7.31 7.61 11.68
CA GLN A 165 -8.58 7.99 11.08
C GLN A 165 -8.30 8.81 9.82
N VAL A 166 -8.89 8.41 8.70
CA VAL A 166 -8.73 9.05 7.39
C VAL A 166 -10.09 9.51 6.92
N GLU A 167 -10.21 10.78 6.54
CA GLU A 167 -11.49 11.40 6.15
C GLU A 167 -11.32 12.21 4.87
N LEU A 168 -12.17 11.92 3.88
CA LEU A 168 -12.31 12.74 2.68
C LEU A 168 -13.08 14.01 3.03
N GLN A 169 -12.52 15.16 2.68
CA GLN A 169 -13.18 16.45 2.87
C GLN A 169 -14.07 16.78 1.68
N GLU A 170 -15.18 17.48 1.92
CA GLU A 170 -16.05 17.97 0.84
C GLU A 170 -15.35 19.10 0.08
N ALA A 171 -15.62 19.23 -1.22
CA ALA A 171 -14.86 20.06 -2.18
C ALA A 171 -14.99 21.58 -1.99
N ASP A 172 -15.34 22.06 -0.81
CA ASP A 172 -15.69 23.46 -0.53
C ASP A 172 -14.44 24.32 -0.30
N GLY A 173 -13.63 24.49 -1.36
CA GLY A 173 -12.45 25.37 -1.36
C GLY A 173 -11.28 24.88 -0.51
N ILE A 174 -11.28 23.61 -0.13
CA ILE A 174 -10.29 23.00 0.76
C ILE A 174 -9.00 22.67 0.01
N LYS A 175 -7.85 23.11 0.56
CA LYS A 175 -6.51 22.85 0.01
C LYS A 175 -6.03 21.42 0.22
N GLU A 176 -6.63 20.70 1.17
CA GLU A 176 -6.19 19.36 1.57
C GLU A 176 -7.37 18.38 1.53
N PRO A 177 -7.55 17.61 0.43
CA PRO A 177 -8.76 16.82 0.19
C PRO A 177 -8.93 15.65 1.18
N VAL A 178 -7.87 15.29 1.91
CA VAL A 178 -7.89 14.18 2.86
C VAL A 178 -7.28 14.62 4.18
N LYS A 179 -8.06 14.52 5.26
CA LYS A 179 -7.57 14.70 6.63
C LYS A 179 -7.15 13.35 7.20
N VAL A 180 -6.00 13.34 7.86
CA VAL A 180 -5.50 12.16 8.57
C VAL A 180 -5.23 12.56 10.01
N ALA A 181 -5.77 11.79 10.95
CA ALA A 181 -5.57 12.01 12.37
C ALA A 181 -5.16 10.69 13.05
N LEU A 182 -4.24 10.78 14.01
CA LEU A 182 -3.93 9.65 14.88
C LEU A 182 -5.14 9.39 15.78
N ALA A 183 -5.69 8.19 15.73
CA ALA A 183 -6.84 7.81 16.54
C ALA A 183 -6.40 7.07 17.81
N GLU A 184 -5.55 6.05 17.67
CA GLU A 184 -5.13 5.21 18.80
C GLU A 184 -3.79 4.53 18.51
N GLN A 185 -2.93 4.40 19.52
CA GLN A 185 -1.79 3.49 19.46
C GLN A 185 -2.21 2.11 19.97
N VAL A 186 -2.50 1.19 19.06
CA VAL A 186 -3.01 -0.16 19.37
C VAL A 186 -1.95 -0.99 20.09
N LEU A 187 -0.69 -0.93 19.63
CA LEU A 187 0.44 -1.65 20.21
C LEU A 187 1.68 -0.75 20.29
N LYS A 188 2.42 -0.85 21.41
CA LYS A 188 3.68 -0.14 21.65
C LYS A 188 4.94 -0.93 21.31
N SER A 189 4.81 -2.25 21.12
CA SER A 189 5.86 -3.17 20.68
C SER A 189 5.23 -4.53 20.42
N PHE A 190 5.70 -5.23 19.39
CA PHE A 190 5.27 -6.58 19.04
C PHE A 190 6.44 -7.33 18.37
N THR A 191 6.50 -8.64 18.55
CA THR A 191 7.49 -9.48 17.84
C THR A 191 6.96 -9.90 16.49
N TRP A 192 5.64 -10.13 16.41
CA TRP A 192 4.95 -10.53 15.19
C TRP A 192 3.53 -9.97 15.20
N ALA A 193 3.05 -9.55 14.03
CA ALA A 193 1.68 -9.13 13.83
C ALA A 193 1.24 -9.51 12.41
N GLN A 194 -0.03 -9.85 12.27
CA GLN A 194 -0.65 -10.16 10.98
C GLN A 194 -2.05 -9.57 10.97
N TRP A 195 -2.39 -8.95 9.85
CA TRP A 195 -3.75 -8.57 9.54
C TRP A 195 -4.47 -9.70 8.80
N ASP A 196 -5.65 -10.06 9.28
CA ASP A 196 -6.59 -10.90 8.56
C ASP A 196 -7.65 -10.01 7.91
N ALA A 197 -7.55 -9.84 6.59
CA ALA A 197 -8.48 -9.03 5.83
C ALA A 197 -9.90 -9.64 5.77
N GLY A 198 -10.06 -10.96 5.85
CA GLY A 198 -11.37 -11.61 5.77
C GLY A 198 -12.19 -11.44 7.04
N ASN A 199 -11.54 -11.52 8.21
CA ASN A 199 -12.19 -11.29 9.50
C ASN A 199 -12.04 -9.86 10.03
N GLN A 200 -11.30 -9.00 9.32
CA GLN A 200 -10.96 -7.64 9.75
C GLN A 200 -10.35 -7.65 11.16
N CYS A 201 -9.41 -8.57 11.40
CA CYS A 201 -8.86 -8.86 12.72
C CYS A 201 -7.33 -8.74 12.73
N LEU A 202 -6.80 -8.15 13.81
CA LEU A 202 -5.37 -8.04 14.06
C LEU A 202 -4.93 -9.14 15.03
N TYR A 203 -4.10 -10.06 14.54
CA TYR A 203 -3.39 -11.03 15.36
C TYR A 203 -1.99 -10.51 15.68
N TYR A 204 -1.54 -10.63 16.93
CA TYR A 204 -0.21 -10.19 17.32
C TYR A 204 0.36 -11.00 18.48
N ILE A 205 1.68 -11.01 18.55
CA ILE A 205 2.46 -11.56 19.66
C ILE A 205 3.29 -10.42 20.23
N HIS A 206 3.07 -10.09 21.51
CA HIS A 206 3.89 -9.15 22.27
C HIS A 206 4.53 -9.85 23.45
N TYR A 207 5.74 -9.43 23.79
CA TYR A 207 6.39 -9.91 24.99
C TYR A 207 5.82 -9.18 26.21
N ARG A 208 5.23 -9.93 27.14
CA ARG A 208 4.95 -9.42 28.49
C ARG A 208 6.00 -9.96 29.45
N LYS A 209 6.68 -9.06 30.17
CA LYS A 209 7.51 -9.48 31.31
C LYS A 209 6.61 -10.23 32.31
N PRO A 210 7.07 -11.35 32.89
CA PRO A 210 6.35 -12.00 33.99
C PRO A 210 6.11 -11.01 35.13
N PRO A 211 4.94 -11.03 35.79
CA PRO A 211 4.75 -10.26 37.00
C PRO A 211 5.82 -10.65 38.04
N GLN A 212 6.46 -9.66 38.64
CA GLN A 212 7.38 -9.82 39.77
C GLN A 212 6.62 -10.14 41.05
#